data_AF-A0A6B3ELB7-F1
#
_entry.id   AF-A0A6B3ELB7-F1
#
_cell.length_a   1.000
_cell.length_b   1.000
_cell.length_c   1.000
_cell.angle_alpha   90.00
_cell.angle_beta   90.00
_cell.angle_gamma   90.00
#
_symmetry.space_group_name_H-M   'P 1'
#
loop_
_entity.id
_entity.type
_entity.pdbx_description
1 polymer ?
#
loop_
_entity_poly.entity_id
_entity_poly.type
_entity_poly.pdbx_seq_one_letter_code
_entity_poly.pdbx_strand_id
1 'polypeptide(L)'
;LRALTEFAPRMDRALGKGTAHHGVHVEVTTVPSKGAYRAGADSPAYTASGGPRCYSAPYLGEASGTRPAATATASADEDLGPVNSPQENDLVNELLSAPGKDTKGKTDAGTGAGEPAAKTSADELPGWSSLLAGPVFRGTEVTVE
;
A
#
# COMPACT_ATOMS: atom_id res chain seq x y z
N LEU A 1 -1.88 23.66 -4.75
CA LEU A 1 -1.80 23.93 -6.21
C LEU A 1 -0.40 23.81 -6.82
N ARG A 2 0.71 24.05 -6.10
CA ARG A 2 2.08 24.02 -6.66
C ARG A 2 2.41 22.80 -7.53
N ALA A 3 2.07 21.60 -7.05
CA ALA A 3 2.29 20.35 -7.79
C ALA A 3 1.65 20.36 -9.21
N LEU A 4 0.42 20.87 -9.34
CA LEU A 4 -0.27 20.96 -10.63
C LEU A 4 0.37 22.03 -11.53
N THR A 5 0.75 23.18 -10.94
CA THR A 5 1.40 24.28 -11.65
C THR A 5 2.76 23.87 -12.22
N GLU A 6 3.50 23.01 -11.52
CA GLU A 6 4.80 22.48 -11.97
C GLU A 6 4.65 21.31 -12.96
N PHE A 7 3.57 20.53 -12.85
CA PHE A 7 3.32 19.38 -13.70
C PHE A 7 2.77 19.75 -15.08
N ALA A 8 1.87 20.74 -15.15
CA ALA A 8 1.18 21.11 -16.39
C ALA A 8 2.14 21.44 -17.55
N PRO A 9 3.23 22.22 -17.38
CA PRO A 9 4.17 22.49 -18.48
C PRO A 9 4.89 21.25 -19.01
N ARG A 10 5.09 20.22 -18.17
CA ARG A 10 5.71 18.95 -18.58
C ARG A 10 4.73 18.12 -19.40
N MET A 11 3.47 18.07 -18.99
CA MET A 11 2.42 17.41 -19.74
C MET A 11 2.11 18.11 -21.06
N ASP A 12 2.09 19.44 -21.07
CA ASP A 12 1.93 20.24 -22.28
C ASP A 12 3.00 19.87 -23.32
N ARG A 13 4.26 19.73 -22.89
CA ARG A 13 5.37 19.28 -23.75
C ARG A 13 5.20 17.83 -24.21
N ALA A 14 4.89 16.91 -23.28
CA ALA A 14 4.72 15.49 -23.58
C ALA A 14 3.56 15.24 -24.56
N LEU A 15 2.51 16.05 -24.49
CA LEU A 15 1.33 15.98 -25.37
C LEU A 15 1.49 16.84 -26.63
N GLY A 16 2.66 17.42 -26.87
CA GLY A 16 2.98 18.12 -28.12
C GLY A 16 2.26 19.47 -28.30
N LYS A 17 1.95 20.19 -27.21
CA LYS A 17 1.38 21.55 -27.29
C LYS A 17 2.31 22.49 -28.07
N GLY A 18 1.76 23.17 -29.06
CA GLY A 18 2.53 24.08 -29.94
C GLY A 18 3.34 23.39 -31.05
N THR A 19 3.21 22.08 -31.20
CA THR A 19 3.79 21.32 -32.32
C THR A 19 2.70 20.92 -33.32
N ALA A 20 3.06 20.33 -34.46
CA ALA A 20 2.08 19.74 -35.39
C ALA A 20 1.64 18.31 -35.00
N HIS A 21 2.26 17.72 -33.97
CA HIS A 21 2.02 16.35 -33.52
C HIS A 21 1.48 16.36 -32.10
N HIS A 22 0.15 16.40 -31.97
CA HIS A 22 -0.52 16.48 -30.68
C HIS A 22 -0.90 15.09 -30.14
N GLY A 23 -0.88 14.95 -28.81
CA GLY A 23 -1.37 13.77 -28.11
C GLY A 23 -0.32 12.69 -27.87
N VAL A 24 -0.79 11.51 -27.46
CA VAL A 24 0.06 10.34 -27.21
C VAL A 24 0.07 9.48 -28.48
N HIS A 25 1.25 9.28 -29.06
CA HIS A 25 1.45 8.36 -30.16
C HIS A 25 2.00 7.04 -29.61
N VAL A 26 1.32 5.93 -29.91
CA VAL A 26 1.73 4.59 -29.45
C VAL A 26 1.79 3.66 -30.65
N GLU A 27 2.88 2.92 -30.74
CA GLU A 27 2.99 1.77 -31.63
C GLU A 27 2.65 0.51 -30.84
N VAL A 28 1.65 -0.24 -31.31
CA VAL A 28 1.18 -1.46 -30.64
C VAL A 28 1.49 -2.64 -31.52
N THR A 29 2.38 -3.51 -31.05
CA THR A 29 2.61 -4.82 -31.69
C THR A 29 1.76 -5.86 -30.98
N THR A 30 0.88 -6.52 -31.73
CA THR A 30 0.11 -7.65 -31.21
C THR A 30 0.94 -8.92 -31.33
N VAL A 31 0.86 -9.78 -30.30
CA VAL A 31 1.48 -11.09 -30.31
C VAL A 31 0.40 -12.17 -30.40
N PRO A 32 0.67 -13.32 -31.04
CA PRO A 32 -0.26 -14.44 -31.04
C PRO A 32 -0.67 -14.83 -29.61
N SER A 33 -1.92 -15.28 -29.45
CA SER A 33 -2.40 -15.77 -28.17
C SER A 33 -1.54 -16.93 -27.68
N LYS A 34 -1.13 -16.89 -26.40
CA LYS A 34 -0.39 -17.99 -25.75
C LYS A 34 -1.27 -19.21 -25.46
N GLY A 35 -2.58 -19.13 -25.74
CA GLY A 35 -3.54 -20.19 -25.43
C GLY A 35 -3.92 -20.22 -23.95
N ALA A 36 -4.52 -21.33 -23.51
CA ALA A 36 -4.90 -21.53 -22.12
C ALA A 36 -3.67 -21.67 -21.21
N TYR A 37 -3.77 -21.10 -20.01
CA TYR A 37 -2.75 -21.20 -18.97
C TYR A 37 -2.48 -22.65 -18.56
N ARG A 38 -1.21 -23.04 -18.52
CA ARG A 38 -0.74 -24.36 -18.06
C ARG A 38 -0.03 -24.20 -16.73
N ALA A 39 -0.64 -24.72 -15.66
CA ALA A 39 -0.05 -24.70 -14.32
C ALA A 39 1.35 -25.35 -14.32
N GLY A 40 2.31 -24.70 -13.67
CA GLY A 40 3.70 -25.14 -13.62
C GLY A 40 4.55 -24.59 -14.78
N ALA A 41 4.07 -24.68 -16.02
CA ALA A 41 4.79 -24.18 -17.19
C ALA A 41 4.68 -22.66 -17.35
N ASP A 42 3.50 -22.10 -17.12
CA ASP A 42 3.21 -20.67 -17.27
C ASP A 42 3.21 -19.90 -15.93
N SER A 43 3.62 -20.56 -14.85
CA SER A 43 3.67 -19.95 -13.52
C SER A 43 4.57 -18.69 -13.53
N PRO A 44 4.11 -17.54 -13.02
CA PRO A 44 4.94 -16.35 -12.93
C PRO A 44 6.22 -16.63 -12.15
N ALA A 45 7.36 -16.29 -12.76
CA ALA A 45 8.64 -16.35 -12.08
C ALA A 45 8.85 -15.03 -11.32
N TYR A 46 8.93 -15.10 -9.99
CA TYR A 46 9.26 -13.96 -9.14
C TYR A 46 10.77 -13.80 -8.99
N THR A 47 11.51 -13.80 -10.11
CA THR A 47 12.97 -13.68 -10.13
C THR A 47 13.44 -12.22 -10.14
N ALA A 48 12.52 -11.27 -10.00
CA ALA A 48 12.87 -9.87 -9.88
C ALA A 48 13.67 -9.66 -8.59
N SER A 49 14.92 -9.22 -8.71
CA SER A 49 15.79 -8.88 -7.58
C SER A 49 15.64 -7.43 -7.12
N GLY A 50 14.71 -6.68 -7.72
CA GLY A 50 14.42 -5.31 -7.33
C GLY A 50 13.61 -5.26 -6.04
N GLY A 51 14.03 -4.42 -5.09
CA GLY A 51 13.22 -4.09 -3.93
C GLY A 51 11.96 -3.29 -4.28
N PRO A 52 11.05 -3.05 -3.30
CA PRO A 52 9.86 -2.25 -3.50
C PRO A 52 10.22 -0.85 -4.06
N ARG A 53 9.48 -0.41 -5.07
CA ARG A 53 9.66 0.91 -5.71
C ARG A 53 8.55 1.85 -5.21
N CYS A 54 8.93 2.83 -4.38
CA CYS A 54 8.04 3.94 -4.05
C CYS A 54 8.10 4.96 -5.20
N TYR A 55 7.01 5.13 -5.92
CA TYR A 55 6.86 6.23 -6.88
C TYR A 55 6.43 7.48 -6.13
N SER A 56 7.13 8.60 -6.33
CA SER A 56 6.79 9.85 -5.64
C SER A 56 5.49 10.46 -6.18
N ALA A 57 4.70 11.02 -5.27
CA ALA A 57 3.66 11.97 -5.60
C ALA A 57 4.15 13.37 -5.18
N PRO A 58 4.21 14.37 -6.09
CA PRO A 58 3.79 14.32 -7.49
C PRO A 58 4.78 13.57 -8.41
N TYR A 59 4.24 12.93 -9.46
CA TYR A 59 4.98 12.16 -10.46
C TYR A 59 5.85 13.05 -11.37
N LEU A 60 6.88 13.65 -10.80
CA LEU A 60 7.80 14.56 -11.49
C LEU A 60 9.00 13.83 -12.12
N GLY A 61 8.97 12.50 -12.19
CA GLY A 61 10.04 11.69 -12.78
C GLY A 61 11.40 11.82 -12.07
N GLU A 62 12.45 11.24 -12.65
CA GLU A 62 13.80 11.22 -12.06
C GLU A 62 14.41 12.61 -11.84
N ALA A 63 13.93 13.62 -12.57
CA ALA A 63 14.31 15.02 -12.40
C ALA A 63 13.89 15.62 -11.05
N SER A 64 13.08 14.92 -10.25
CA SER A 64 12.69 15.38 -8.91
C SER A 64 13.71 15.04 -7.83
N GLY A 65 14.86 14.43 -8.17
CA GLY A 65 15.91 14.11 -7.19
C GLY A 65 15.42 13.21 -6.05
N THR A 66 14.29 12.53 -6.23
CA THR A 66 13.72 11.66 -5.21
C THR A 66 14.58 10.41 -5.17
N ARG A 67 15.59 10.45 -4.31
CA ARG A 67 16.28 9.27 -3.78
C ARG A 67 15.18 8.24 -3.49
N PRO A 68 15.33 6.94 -3.89
CA PRO A 68 14.43 5.93 -3.39
C PRO A 68 14.33 6.15 -1.89
N ALA A 69 13.10 6.26 -1.36
CA ALA A 69 12.90 6.29 0.08
C ALA A 69 13.79 5.17 0.59
N ALA A 70 14.83 5.53 1.36
CA ALA A 70 15.65 4.54 2.01
C ALA A 70 14.65 3.57 2.64
N THR A 71 14.83 2.26 2.40
CA THR A 71 14.14 1.15 3.08
C THR A 71 13.27 1.69 4.18
N ALA A 72 11.94 1.70 4.02
CA ALA A 72 10.99 2.38 4.91
C ALA A 72 11.37 2.23 6.40
N THR A 73 12.33 3.03 6.85
CA THR A 73 12.36 3.61 8.15
C THR A 73 11.19 4.53 7.99
N ALA A 74 10.07 4.16 8.61
CA ALA A 74 8.99 5.08 8.89
C ALA A 74 9.60 6.47 8.96
N SER A 75 9.14 7.37 8.08
CA SER A 75 9.60 8.76 8.16
C SER A 75 9.47 9.15 9.63
N ALA A 76 10.39 9.93 10.21
CA ALA A 76 10.32 10.23 11.65
C ALA A 76 8.99 10.90 12.07
N ASP A 77 8.18 11.34 11.09
CA ASP A 77 6.81 11.84 11.23
C ASP A 77 5.70 10.76 11.05
N GLU A 78 6.01 9.58 10.49
CA GLU A 78 5.17 8.37 10.41
C GLU A 78 5.72 7.21 11.28
N ASP A 79 6.71 7.48 12.13
CA ASP A 79 7.10 6.57 13.20
C ASP A 79 5.89 6.46 14.14
N LEU A 80 5.40 5.25 14.37
CA LEU A 80 4.29 4.99 15.31
C LEU A 80 4.74 5.21 16.76
N GLY A 81 5.77 6.01 17.01
CA GLY A 81 6.35 6.28 18.30
C GLY A 81 6.98 5.03 18.95
N PRO A 82 7.38 5.15 20.23
CA PRO A 82 7.83 4.00 21.00
C PRO A 82 6.71 2.97 21.13
N VAL A 83 7.07 1.72 21.45
CA VAL A 83 6.10 0.65 21.66
C VAL A 83 5.01 1.06 22.65
N ASN A 84 3.74 0.83 22.27
CA ASN A 84 2.53 1.25 22.98
C ASN A 84 2.32 2.77 23.02
N SER A 85 2.82 3.51 22.03
CA SER A 85 2.47 4.91 21.87
C SER A 85 0.97 5.08 21.58
N PRO A 86 0.41 6.28 21.80
CA PRO A 86 -0.93 6.59 21.33
C PRO A 86 -1.12 6.31 19.83
N GLN A 87 -0.10 6.60 19.01
CA GLN A 87 -0.16 6.43 17.56
C GLN A 87 -0.21 4.96 17.14
N GLU A 88 0.55 4.08 17.83
CA GLU A 88 0.48 2.63 17.61
C GLU A 88 -0.88 2.08 18.05
N ASN A 89 -1.41 2.56 19.18
CA ASN A 89 -2.71 2.13 19.71
C ASN A 89 -3.84 2.45 18.73
N ASP A 90 -3.86 3.66 18.17
CA ASP A 90 -4.88 4.09 17.21
C ASP A 90 -4.87 3.19 15.96
N LEU A 91 -3.68 2.88 15.42
CA LEU A 91 -3.54 1.99 14.25
C LEU A 91 -3.99 0.56 14.57
N VAL A 92 -3.58 0.01 15.71
CA VAL A 92 -3.95 -1.36 16.10
C VAL A 92 -5.45 -1.45 16.33
N ASN A 93 -6.07 -0.44 16.92
CA ASN A 93 -7.52 -0.38 17.11
C ASN A 93 -8.27 -0.32 15.78
N GLU A 94 -7.80 0.48 14.82
CA GLU A 94 -8.37 0.52 13.47
C GLU A 94 -8.33 -0.85 12.79
N LEU A 95 -7.19 -1.55 12.92
CA LEU A 95 -7.00 -2.86 12.31
C LEU A 95 -7.86 -3.96 12.96
N LEU A 96 -8.06 -3.89 14.27
CA LEU A 96 -8.94 -4.79 15.02
C LEU A 96 -10.43 -4.54 14.70
N SER A 97 -10.82 -3.28 14.48
CA SER A 97 -12.18 -2.89 14.10
C SER A 97 -12.48 -3.07 12.61
N ALA A 98 -11.48 -3.39 11.79
CA ALA A 98 -11.65 -3.55 10.35
C ALA A 98 -12.51 -4.80 10.03
N PRO A 99 -13.59 -4.67 9.23
CA PRO A 99 -14.38 -5.83 8.84
C PRO A 99 -13.55 -6.77 7.97
N GLY A 100 -13.30 -7.97 8.47
CA GLY A 100 -12.67 -9.05 7.69
C GLY A 100 -13.47 -9.35 6.43
N LYS A 101 -12.84 -9.27 5.26
CA LYS A 101 -13.42 -9.77 4.01
C LYS A 101 -12.94 -11.19 3.81
N ASP A 102 -13.85 -12.15 3.68
CA ASP A 102 -13.46 -13.48 3.24
C ASP A 102 -13.01 -13.45 1.77
N THR A 103 -12.28 -14.49 1.34
CA THR A 103 -11.80 -14.65 -0.04
C THR A 103 -12.92 -14.87 -1.07
N LYS A 104 -14.19 -14.79 -0.65
CA LYS A 104 -15.39 -14.90 -1.50
C LYS A 104 -16.24 -13.63 -1.51
N GLY A 105 -15.68 -12.49 -1.08
CA GLY A 105 -16.35 -11.19 -1.20
C GLY A 105 -17.61 -11.05 -0.35
N LYS A 106 -17.77 -11.91 0.67
CA LYS A 106 -18.81 -11.82 1.67
C LYS A 106 -18.21 -11.19 2.93
N THR A 107 -18.82 -10.08 3.36
CA THR A 107 -18.53 -9.45 4.64
C THR A 107 -19.05 -10.36 5.75
N ASP A 108 -18.25 -11.34 6.14
CA ASP A 108 -18.49 -12.08 7.36
C ASP A 108 -17.96 -11.23 8.52
N ALA A 109 -18.86 -10.75 9.37
CA ALA A 109 -18.50 -10.05 10.58
C ALA A 109 -17.71 -11.01 11.49
N GLY A 110 -16.38 -10.90 11.46
CA GLY A 110 -15.48 -11.52 12.41
C GLY A 110 -14.78 -12.77 11.89
N THR A 111 -13.54 -12.61 11.43
CA THR A 111 -12.53 -13.67 11.51
C THR A 111 -11.12 -13.05 11.63
N GLY A 112 -10.88 -12.41 12.76
CA GLY A 112 -9.54 -12.09 13.28
C GLY A 112 -9.57 -12.35 14.78
N ALA A 113 -8.78 -13.33 15.24
CA ALA A 113 -8.56 -13.76 16.63
C ALA A 113 -9.72 -13.59 17.64
N GLY A 114 -10.55 -14.63 17.79
CA GLY A 114 -11.25 -14.94 19.05
C GLY A 114 -12.36 -13.98 19.51
N GLU A 115 -13.57 -14.19 18.98
CA GLU A 115 -14.87 -13.74 19.55
C GLU A 115 -15.23 -12.23 19.56
N PRO A 116 -16.54 -11.94 19.61
CA PRO A 116 -17.27 -11.40 18.47
C PRO A 116 -16.72 -10.05 18.03
N ALA A 117 -16.61 -9.85 16.72
CA ALA A 117 -16.61 -8.50 16.15
C ALA A 117 -17.98 -7.86 16.45
N ALA A 118 -18.16 -7.43 17.71
CA ALA A 118 -19.04 -6.34 18.04
C ALA A 118 -18.68 -5.21 17.08
N LYS A 119 -19.68 -4.43 16.70
CA LYS A 119 -19.56 -3.29 15.79
C LYS A 119 -18.83 -2.14 16.51
N THR A 120 -17.68 -2.45 17.09
CA THR A 120 -16.92 -1.62 18.00
C THR A 120 -16.02 -0.79 17.12
N SER A 121 -16.35 0.49 17.01
CA SER A 121 -15.47 1.47 16.36
C SER A 121 -14.12 1.50 17.09
N ALA A 122 -13.06 1.89 16.38
CA ALA A 122 -11.71 1.94 16.95
C ALA A 122 -11.66 2.72 18.28
N ASP A 123 -12.49 3.77 18.42
CA ASP A 123 -12.62 4.60 19.63
C ASP A 123 -13.20 3.87 20.86
N GLU A 124 -13.90 2.75 20.66
CA GLU A 124 -14.49 1.95 21.75
C GLU A 124 -13.54 0.88 22.28
N LEU A 125 -12.42 0.63 21.58
CA LEU A 125 -11.41 -0.31 22.07
C LEU A 125 -10.58 0.34 23.18
N PRO A 126 -10.38 -0.35 24.31
CA PRO A 126 -9.59 0.19 25.40
C PRO A 126 -8.12 0.30 24.98
N GLY A 127 -7.41 1.33 25.45
CA GLY A 127 -6.01 1.58 25.08
C GLY A 127 -5.00 0.49 25.48
N TRP A 128 -5.41 -0.53 26.24
CA TRP A 128 -4.58 -1.70 26.53
C TRP A 128 -4.69 -2.81 25.48
N SER A 129 -5.65 -2.75 24.55
CA SER A 129 -5.86 -3.77 23.52
C SER A 129 -4.62 -3.95 22.61
N SER A 130 -3.89 -2.87 22.36
CA SER A 130 -2.60 -2.88 21.66
C SER A 130 -1.49 -3.64 22.39
N LEU A 131 -1.54 -3.77 23.71
CA LEU A 131 -0.57 -4.60 24.46
C LEU A 131 -0.72 -6.09 24.12
N LEU A 132 -1.94 -6.53 23.79
CA LEU A 132 -2.22 -7.91 23.40
C LEU A 132 -2.07 -8.13 21.90
N ALA A 133 -2.58 -7.21 21.08
CA ALA A 133 -2.61 -7.37 19.63
C ALA A 133 -1.36 -6.84 18.92
N GLY A 134 -0.73 -5.80 19.46
CA GLY A 134 0.48 -5.19 18.90
C GLY A 134 1.64 -6.16 18.71
N PRO A 135 1.94 -7.06 19.66
CA PRO A 135 2.94 -8.10 19.45
C PRO A 135 2.64 -9.03 18.28
N VAL A 136 1.38 -9.45 18.11
CA VAL A 136 0.94 -10.31 16.99
C VAL A 136 1.19 -9.61 15.65
N PHE A 137 0.82 -8.34 15.54
CA PHE A 137 1.07 -7.56 14.32
C PHE A 137 2.55 -7.26 14.06
N ARG A 138 3.41 -7.31 15.09
CA ARG A 138 4.87 -7.21 14.98
C ARG A 138 5.57 -8.56 14.74
N GLY A 139 4.82 -9.67 14.70
CA GLY A 139 5.39 -11.01 14.54
C GLY A 139 6.13 -11.52 15.79
N THR A 140 5.84 -10.97 16.96
CA THR A 140 6.35 -11.41 18.26
C THR A 140 5.22 -12.07 19.05
N GLU A 141 5.36 -13.34 19.43
CA GLU A 141 4.37 -14.04 20.25
C GLU A 141 4.46 -13.59 21.73
N VAL A 142 3.32 -13.41 22.39
CA VAL A 142 3.24 -13.13 23.82
C VAL A 142 2.42 -14.21 24.50
N THR A 143 3.03 -14.90 25.46
CA THR A 143 2.37 -15.83 26.38
C THR A 143 2.00 -15.06 27.65
N VAL A 144 0.73 -15.13 28.05
CA VAL A 144 0.24 -14.52 29.30
C VAL A 144 0.06 -15.64 30.32
N GLU A 145 0.67 -15.50 31.50
CA GLU A 145 0.44 -16.35 32.67
C GLU A 145 -0.56 -15.70 33.63
#